data_AF-A0A7X2RQZ6-F1
#
_entry.id   AF-A0A7X2RQZ6-F1
#
_cell.length_a   1.000
_cell.length_b   1.000
_cell.length_c   1.000
_cell.angle_alpha   90.00
_cell.angle_beta   90.00
_cell.angle_gamma   90.00
#
_symmetry.space_group_name_H-M   'P 1'
#
loop_
_entity.id
_entity.type
_entity.pdbx_description
1 polymer ?
#
loop_
_entity_poly.entity_id
_entity_poly.type
_entity_poly.pdbx_seq_one_letter_code
_entity_poly.pdbx_strand_id
1 'polypeptide(L)'
;MGQQLLGNFNAFKDPNAPQYITTKSLKAMAGRPLTGNAASDQNIRLARELARRPELVKAMDRNSITGGLDGLIDRQKIGMIIQSDNPYKYLDDQQLAGEMLKKFDGLQDAHAPGHIKIERLKTLAGWPLTGNPAWDGLIHVAREVSKRSDLLRKMDNLASQDSDGWIRKQALRLLSH
;
A
#
# COMPACT_ATOMS: atom_id res chain seq x y z
N MET A 1 -2.83 9.22 -14.44
CA MET A 1 -2.24 9.99 -13.33
C MET A 1 -0.87 9.49 -12.93
N GLY A 2 -0.71 8.22 -12.49
CA GLY A 2 0.61 7.69 -12.07
C GLY A 2 1.72 7.86 -13.13
N GLN A 3 1.47 7.46 -14.37
CA GLN A 3 2.43 7.62 -15.49
C GLN A 3 2.80 9.09 -15.73
N GLN A 4 1.84 10.01 -15.60
CA GLN A 4 2.07 11.45 -15.76
C GLN A 4 2.91 12.01 -14.61
N LEU A 5 2.66 11.57 -13.37
CA LEU A 5 3.48 11.93 -12.21
C LEU A 5 4.91 11.41 -12.37
N LEU A 6 5.08 10.18 -12.87
CA LEU A 6 6.38 9.58 -13.12
C LEU A 6 7.16 10.31 -14.22
N GLY A 7 6.50 10.63 -15.34
CA GLY A 7 7.09 11.37 -16.46
C GLY A 7 7.52 12.79 -16.05
N ASN A 8 6.71 13.45 -15.22
CA ASN A 8 6.97 14.82 -14.77
C ASN A 8 7.60 14.92 -13.38
N PHE A 9 8.10 13.81 -12.82
CA PHE A 9 8.57 13.71 -11.43
C PHE A 9 9.48 14.86 -11.00
N ASN A 10 10.39 15.29 -11.89
CA ASN A 10 11.32 16.39 -11.63
C ASN A 10 10.63 17.71 -11.29
N ALA A 11 9.44 17.97 -11.84
CA ALA A 11 8.67 19.18 -11.56
C ALA A 11 8.05 19.19 -10.15
N PHE A 12 7.92 18.02 -9.52
CA PHE A 12 7.26 17.85 -8.23
C PHE A 12 8.23 17.68 -7.05
N LYS A 13 9.55 17.65 -7.31
CA LYS A 13 10.55 17.38 -6.27
C LYS A 13 10.58 18.50 -5.23
N ASP A 14 10.86 18.13 -3.99
CA ASP A 14 11.14 19.11 -2.94
C ASP A 14 12.56 19.65 -3.12
N PRO A 15 12.76 20.99 -3.18
CA PRO A 15 14.10 21.57 -3.24
C PRO A 15 15.00 21.15 -2.06
N ASN A 16 14.41 20.84 -0.91
CA ASN A 16 15.13 20.40 0.29
C ASN A 16 15.32 18.88 0.36
N ALA A 17 14.67 18.13 -0.54
CA ALA A 17 14.79 16.68 -0.66
C ALA A 17 14.81 16.31 -2.16
N PRO A 18 15.90 16.63 -2.88
CA PRO A 18 15.92 16.72 -4.35
C PRO A 18 15.79 15.37 -5.07
N GLN A 19 15.69 14.26 -4.35
CA GLN A 19 15.40 12.92 -4.88
C GLN A 19 13.92 12.54 -4.74
N TYR A 20 13.14 13.29 -3.98
CA TYR A 20 11.80 12.91 -3.55
C TYR A 20 10.76 13.98 -3.89
N ILE A 21 9.55 13.52 -4.15
CA ILE A 21 8.33 14.33 -4.02
C ILE A 21 7.91 14.22 -2.56
N THR A 22 7.66 15.33 -1.90
CA THR A 22 7.12 15.35 -0.54
C THR A 22 5.66 15.81 -0.56
N THR A 23 4.92 15.51 0.50
CA THR A 23 3.58 16.08 0.70
C THR A 23 3.62 17.62 0.64
N LYS A 24 4.73 18.23 1.09
CA LYS A 24 4.95 19.68 1.04
C LYS A 24 5.12 20.18 -0.40
N SER A 25 5.99 19.55 -1.20
CA SER A 25 6.22 19.97 -2.60
C SER A 25 4.98 19.75 -3.46
N LEU A 26 4.21 18.68 -3.21
CA LEU A 26 2.94 18.41 -3.89
C LEU A 26 1.88 19.46 -3.56
N LYS A 27 1.71 19.81 -2.27
CA LYS A 27 0.83 20.91 -1.85
C LYS A 27 1.25 22.25 -2.45
N ALA A 28 2.56 22.53 -2.48
CA ALA A 28 3.10 23.75 -3.07
C ALA A 28 2.77 23.85 -4.57
N MET A 29 2.90 22.76 -5.33
CA MET A 29 2.51 22.73 -6.75
C MET A 29 1.00 22.92 -6.93
N ALA A 30 0.16 22.28 -6.10
CA ALA A 30 -1.29 22.39 -6.18
C ALA A 30 -1.80 23.82 -5.94
N GLY A 31 -1.12 24.56 -5.08
CA GLY A 31 -1.44 25.96 -4.73
C GLY A 31 -1.01 27.00 -5.76
N ARG A 32 -0.26 26.64 -6.80
CA ARG A 32 0.18 27.61 -7.82
C ARG A 32 -1.00 28.06 -8.70
N PRO A 33 -1.04 29.34 -9.13
CA PRO A 33 -1.96 29.78 -10.18
C PRO A 33 -1.55 29.17 -11.52
N LEU A 34 -2.53 29.02 -12.44
CA LEU A 34 -2.21 28.64 -13.81
C LEU A 34 -1.36 29.75 -14.47
N THR A 35 -0.37 29.34 -15.26
CA THR A 35 0.64 30.23 -15.83
C THR A 35 0.43 30.49 -17.32
N GLY A 36 -0.52 29.80 -17.96
CA GLY A 36 -0.73 29.82 -19.41
C GLY A 36 0.26 28.94 -20.18
N ASN A 37 1.27 28.39 -19.52
CA ASN A 37 2.15 27.38 -20.10
C ASN A 37 1.53 25.99 -19.93
N ALA A 38 1.23 25.32 -21.05
CA ALA A 38 0.51 24.04 -21.04
C ALA A 38 1.14 22.96 -20.14
N ALA A 39 2.46 22.79 -20.18
CA ALA A 39 3.16 21.79 -19.37
C ALA A 39 3.10 22.12 -17.87
N SER A 40 3.28 23.39 -17.50
CA SER A 40 3.17 23.85 -16.12
C SER A 40 1.75 23.71 -15.59
N ASP A 41 0.76 24.13 -16.37
CA ASP A 41 -0.65 24.04 -16.03
C ASP A 41 -1.11 22.59 -15.86
N GLN A 42 -0.58 21.68 -16.68
CA GLN A 42 -0.82 20.25 -16.55
C GLN A 42 -0.28 19.69 -15.23
N ASN A 43 0.90 20.12 -14.79
CA ASN A 43 1.47 19.72 -13.49
C ASN A 43 0.67 20.27 -12.31
N ILE A 44 0.21 21.52 -12.40
CA ILE A 44 -0.63 22.15 -11.37
C ILE A 44 -1.97 21.42 -11.24
N ARG A 45 -2.62 21.10 -12.36
CA ARG A 45 -3.88 20.33 -12.37
C ARG A 45 -3.68 18.92 -11.79
N LEU A 46 -2.59 18.24 -12.14
CA LEU A 46 -2.26 16.94 -11.56
C LEU A 46 -2.04 17.03 -10.05
N ALA A 47 -1.30 18.04 -9.57
CA ALA A 47 -1.09 18.25 -8.14
C ALA A 47 -2.40 18.48 -7.37
N ARG A 48 -3.31 19.27 -7.95
CA ARG A 48 -4.65 19.52 -7.37
C ARG A 48 -5.49 18.25 -7.29
N GLU A 49 -5.42 17.41 -8.31
CA GLU A 49 -6.13 16.11 -8.30
C GLU A 49 -5.56 15.16 -7.26
N LEU A 50 -4.23 15.08 -7.14
CA LEU A 50 -3.58 14.29 -6.09
C LEU A 50 -3.90 14.81 -4.69
N ALA A 51 -4.00 16.13 -4.50
CA ALA A 51 -4.41 16.74 -3.23
C ALA A 51 -5.85 16.37 -2.82
N ARG A 52 -6.74 16.10 -3.79
CA ARG A 52 -8.10 15.61 -3.56
C ARG A 52 -8.17 14.10 -3.28
N ARG A 53 -7.06 13.38 -3.44
CA ARG A 53 -6.96 11.92 -3.28
C ARG A 53 -5.88 11.57 -2.24
N PRO A 54 -6.06 11.95 -0.96
CA PRO A 54 -5.06 11.74 0.08
C PRO A 54 -4.65 10.26 0.23
N GLU A 55 -5.60 9.34 0.04
CA GLU A 55 -5.31 7.89 0.10
C GLU A 55 -4.38 7.41 -1.01
N LEU A 56 -4.50 7.98 -2.22
CA LEU A 56 -3.58 7.69 -3.32
C LEU A 56 -2.18 8.24 -3.01
N VAL A 57 -2.08 9.42 -2.40
CA VAL A 57 -0.80 10.00 -1.99
C VAL A 57 -0.15 9.14 -0.91
N LYS A 58 -0.89 8.72 0.12
CA LYS A 58 -0.40 7.80 1.15
C LYS A 58 0.04 6.46 0.55
N ALA A 59 -0.69 5.92 -0.42
CA ALA A 59 -0.27 4.71 -1.11
C ALA A 59 1.08 4.88 -1.82
N MET A 60 1.31 6.02 -2.48
CA MET A 60 2.59 6.35 -3.13
C MET A 60 3.73 6.63 -2.14
N ASP A 61 3.40 7.14 -0.96
CA ASP A 61 4.36 7.41 0.12
C ASP A 61 4.79 6.12 0.85
N ARG A 62 3.92 5.11 0.84
CA ARG A 62 4.12 3.86 1.56
C ARG A 62 5.41 3.16 1.15
N ASN A 63 6.24 2.84 2.16
CA ASN A 63 7.41 2.01 1.99
C ASN A 63 7.00 0.58 1.59
N SER A 64 7.59 0.05 0.53
CA SER A 64 7.23 -1.25 -0.04
C SER A 64 7.65 -2.46 0.80
N ILE A 65 8.48 -2.26 1.83
CA ILE A 65 9.00 -3.30 2.73
C ILE A 65 8.35 -3.19 4.11
N THR A 66 8.22 -1.98 4.65
CA THR A 66 7.68 -1.80 6.00
C THR A 66 6.18 -1.54 6.01
N GLY A 67 5.63 -0.89 4.97
CA GLY A 67 4.27 -0.36 4.96
C GLY A 67 4.13 1.01 5.64
N GLY A 68 5.22 1.54 6.22
CA GLY A 68 5.26 2.84 6.86
C GLY A 68 5.17 4.02 5.88
N LEU A 69 4.73 5.17 6.39
CA LEU A 69 4.70 6.45 5.66
C LEU A 69 5.89 7.29 6.12
N ASP A 70 6.74 7.73 5.20
CA ASP A 70 7.94 8.53 5.49
C ASP A 70 7.86 9.97 4.91
N GLY A 71 6.79 10.29 4.17
CA GLY A 71 6.60 11.56 3.49
C GLY A 71 7.46 11.71 2.24
N LEU A 72 8.14 10.65 1.78
CA LEU A 72 9.11 10.65 0.70
C LEU A 72 8.64 9.73 -0.44
N ILE A 73 8.12 10.33 -1.52
CA ILE A 73 7.70 9.60 -2.72
C ILE A 73 8.83 9.65 -3.75
N ASP A 74 9.46 8.51 -4.00
CA ASP A 74 10.44 8.34 -5.08
C ASP A 74 9.83 7.72 -6.35
N ARG A 75 10.64 7.65 -7.41
CA ARG A 75 10.22 7.07 -8.70
C ARG A 75 9.90 5.58 -8.60
N GLN A 76 10.61 4.84 -7.76
CA GLN A 76 10.42 3.40 -7.59
C GLN A 76 9.07 3.13 -6.95
N LYS A 77 8.70 3.83 -5.87
CA LYS A 77 7.39 3.71 -5.22
C LYS A 77 6.24 3.98 -6.20
N ILE A 78 6.36 5.03 -7.02
CA ILE A 78 5.38 5.34 -8.08
C ILE A 78 5.32 4.20 -9.12
N GLY A 79 6.49 3.72 -9.58
CA GLY A 79 6.59 2.62 -10.55
C GLY A 79 5.94 1.33 -10.05
N MET A 80 6.22 0.93 -8.81
CA MET A 80 5.65 -0.26 -8.18
C MET A 80 4.12 -0.23 -8.15
N ILE A 81 3.52 0.94 -7.91
CA ILE A 81 2.07 1.11 -7.91
C ILE A 81 1.49 1.06 -9.32
N ILE A 82 2.16 1.66 -10.30
CA ILE A 82 1.71 1.64 -11.70
C ILE A 82 1.77 0.23 -12.26
N GLN A 83 2.83 -0.51 -11.95
CA GLN A 83 3.12 -1.84 -12.51
C GLN A 83 2.46 -2.99 -11.73
N SER A 84 2.01 -2.77 -10.50
CA SER A 84 1.37 -3.82 -9.70
C SER A 84 -0.04 -4.11 -10.20
N ASP A 85 -0.32 -5.37 -10.53
CA ASP A 85 -1.67 -5.84 -10.83
C ASP A 85 -2.43 -6.26 -9.56
N ASN A 86 -1.86 -6.04 -8.36
CA ASN A 86 -2.54 -6.37 -7.12
C ASN A 86 -3.66 -5.35 -6.83
N PRO A 87 -4.92 -5.77 -6.67
CA PRO A 87 -6.03 -4.86 -6.37
C PRO A 87 -5.87 -4.13 -5.03
N TYR A 88 -5.07 -4.66 -4.10
CA TYR A 88 -4.90 -4.09 -2.76
C TYR A 88 -3.74 -3.09 -2.63
N LYS A 89 -3.03 -2.78 -3.73
CA LYS A 89 -1.83 -1.91 -3.74
C LYS A 89 -2.05 -0.49 -3.19
N TYR A 90 -3.30 -0.03 -3.13
CA TYR A 90 -3.65 1.29 -2.60
C TYR A 90 -4.14 1.27 -1.15
N LEU A 91 -4.48 0.09 -0.62
CA LEU A 91 -5.08 -0.01 0.70
C LEU A 91 -4.07 0.33 1.77
N ASP A 92 -4.46 1.12 2.76
CA ASP A 92 -3.68 1.25 3.99
C ASP A 92 -3.68 -0.03 4.82
N ASP A 93 -2.92 -0.03 5.91
CA ASP A 93 -2.76 -1.22 6.75
C ASP A 93 -4.07 -1.63 7.43
N GLN A 94 -4.92 -0.65 7.78
CA GLN A 94 -6.22 -0.91 8.38
C GLN A 94 -7.16 -1.56 7.36
N GLN A 95 -7.25 -0.98 6.17
CA GLN A 95 -8.05 -1.50 5.06
C GLN A 95 -7.56 -2.88 4.61
N LEU A 96 -6.24 -3.07 4.56
CA LEU A 96 -5.64 -4.35 4.18
C LEU A 96 -5.90 -5.43 5.24
N ALA A 97 -5.81 -5.10 6.53
CA ALA A 97 -6.23 -6.00 7.61
C ALA A 97 -7.73 -6.35 7.50
N GLY A 98 -8.58 -5.39 7.12
CA GLY A 98 -9.99 -5.61 6.84
C GLY A 98 -10.24 -6.55 5.65
N GLU A 99 -9.50 -6.40 4.55
CA GLU A 99 -9.58 -7.31 3.41
C GLU A 99 -9.10 -8.72 3.74
N MET A 100 -8.05 -8.84 4.57
CA MET A 100 -7.58 -10.12 5.08
C MET A 100 -8.58 -10.77 6.02
N LEU A 101 -9.26 -9.99 6.88
CA LEU A 101 -10.31 -10.46 7.77
C LEU A 101 -11.51 -11.03 6.99
N LYS A 102 -11.93 -10.37 5.91
CA LYS A 102 -13.00 -10.88 5.02
C LYS A 102 -12.65 -12.24 4.41
N LYS A 103 -11.35 -12.52 4.23
CA LYS A 103 -10.81 -13.74 3.61
C LYS A 103 -10.29 -14.76 4.63
N PHE A 104 -10.49 -14.48 5.92
CA PHE A 104 -9.88 -15.23 7.01
C PHE A 104 -10.12 -16.74 6.90
N ASP A 105 -11.35 -17.14 6.62
CA ASP A 105 -11.74 -18.54 6.66
C ASP A 105 -11.07 -19.38 5.56
N GLY A 106 -10.63 -18.74 4.45
CA GLY A 106 -9.81 -19.39 3.41
C GLY A 106 -8.30 -19.38 3.72
N LEU A 107 -7.85 -18.49 4.60
CA LEU A 107 -6.45 -18.36 5.01
C LEU A 107 -6.11 -19.20 6.23
N GLN A 108 -7.08 -19.52 7.09
CA GLN A 108 -6.83 -20.19 8.36
C GLN A 108 -6.21 -21.60 8.20
N ASP A 109 -5.49 -22.04 9.23
CA ASP A 109 -4.96 -23.41 9.29
C ASP A 109 -6.10 -24.40 9.59
N ALA A 110 -6.16 -25.48 8.82
CA ALA A 110 -7.20 -26.50 8.96
C ALA A 110 -7.18 -27.19 10.35
N HIS A 111 -6.00 -27.26 10.98
CA HIS A 111 -5.80 -27.90 12.29
C HIS A 111 -5.83 -26.89 13.44
N ALA A 112 -5.93 -25.59 13.15
CA ALA A 112 -6.04 -24.53 14.15
C ALA A 112 -7.03 -23.45 13.70
N PRO A 113 -8.35 -23.74 13.73
CA PRO A 113 -9.39 -22.76 13.40
C PRO A 113 -9.21 -21.45 14.19
N GLY A 114 -9.51 -20.33 13.55
CA GLY A 114 -9.34 -19.01 14.18
C GLY A 114 -7.91 -18.46 14.15
N HIS A 115 -6.95 -19.19 13.56
CA HIS A 115 -5.56 -18.76 13.41
C HIS A 115 -5.06 -18.91 11.96
N ILE A 116 -4.21 -17.98 11.52
CA ILE A 116 -3.47 -18.05 10.27
C ILE A 116 -1.98 -18.13 10.60
N LYS A 117 -1.28 -19.17 10.11
CA LYS A 117 0.18 -19.21 10.18
C LYS A 117 0.80 -18.19 9.22
N ILE A 118 1.75 -17.39 9.70
CA ILE A 118 2.50 -16.46 8.84
C ILE A 118 3.24 -17.20 7.73
N GLU A 119 3.77 -18.40 8.00
CA GLU A 119 4.41 -19.22 6.97
C GLU A 119 3.46 -19.58 5.83
N ARG A 120 2.21 -19.95 6.13
CA ARG A 120 1.18 -20.24 5.11
C ARG A 120 0.90 -19.02 4.24
N LEU A 121 0.86 -17.81 4.82
CA LEU A 121 0.71 -16.57 4.05
C LEU A 121 1.89 -16.35 3.12
N LYS A 122 3.13 -16.54 3.61
CA LYS A 122 4.33 -16.42 2.79
C LYS A 122 4.33 -17.45 1.65
N THR A 123 3.91 -18.68 1.91
CA THR A 123 3.75 -19.72 0.89
C THR A 123 2.74 -19.30 -0.18
N LEU A 124 1.54 -18.86 0.22
CA LEU A 124 0.51 -18.38 -0.71
C LEU A 124 0.96 -17.17 -1.51
N ALA A 125 1.74 -16.26 -0.91
CA ALA A 125 2.26 -15.10 -1.61
C ALA A 125 3.16 -15.47 -2.80
N GLY A 126 3.86 -16.60 -2.72
CA GLY A 126 4.71 -17.13 -3.78
C GLY A 126 3.98 -17.88 -4.90
N TRP A 127 2.69 -18.18 -4.74
CA TRP A 127 1.94 -18.94 -5.75
C TRP A 127 1.62 -18.09 -6.97
N PRO A 128 1.60 -18.65 -8.20
CA PRO A 128 1.04 -17.98 -9.36
C PRO A 128 -0.47 -17.79 -9.20
N LEU A 129 -1.04 -16.80 -9.90
CA LEU A 129 -2.50 -16.70 -9.99
C LEU A 129 -3.03 -17.94 -10.72
N THR A 130 -4.14 -18.46 -10.20
CA THR A 130 -4.77 -19.71 -10.61
C THR A 130 -5.87 -19.51 -11.64
N GLY A 131 -6.33 -18.28 -11.84
CA GLY A 131 -7.52 -17.94 -12.63
C GLY A 131 -8.83 -18.18 -11.90
N ASN A 132 -8.80 -18.77 -10.70
CA ASN A 132 -9.97 -18.89 -9.83
C ASN A 132 -10.08 -17.65 -8.93
N PRO A 133 -11.17 -16.87 -8.99
CA PRO A 133 -11.29 -15.61 -8.24
C PRO A 133 -11.14 -15.74 -6.72
N ALA A 134 -11.57 -16.87 -6.14
CA ALA A 134 -11.46 -17.09 -4.71
C ALA A 134 -9.99 -17.28 -4.30
N TRP A 135 -9.28 -18.19 -4.98
CA TRP A 135 -7.86 -18.45 -4.74
C TRP A 135 -6.98 -17.24 -5.06
N ASP A 136 -7.26 -16.58 -6.18
CA ASP A 136 -6.53 -15.38 -6.59
C ASP A 136 -6.73 -14.24 -5.58
N GLY A 137 -7.94 -14.13 -5.01
CA GLY A 137 -8.22 -13.21 -3.91
C GLY A 137 -7.36 -13.48 -2.66
N LEU A 138 -7.14 -14.76 -2.30
CA LEU A 138 -6.26 -15.16 -1.19
C LEU A 138 -4.79 -14.85 -1.50
N ILE A 139 -4.34 -15.16 -2.72
CA ILE A 139 -2.96 -14.91 -3.16
C ILE A 139 -2.67 -13.40 -3.18
N HIS A 140 -3.59 -12.59 -3.69
CA HIS A 140 -3.42 -11.14 -3.73
C HIS A 140 -3.30 -10.53 -2.32
N VAL A 141 -4.14 -10.94 -1.37
CA VAL A 141 -4.06 -10.41 -0.01
C VAL A 141 -2.80 -10.91 0.70
N ALA A 142 -2.44 -12.18 0.52
CA ALA A 142 -1.21 -12.76 1.06
C ALA A 142 0.04 -12.05 0.54
N ARG A 143 0.10 -11.76 -0.77
CA ARG A 143 1.20 -11.00 -1.38
C ARG A 143 1.34 -9.60 -0.81
N GLU A 144 0.24 -8.89 -0.64
CA GLU A 144 0.29 -7.50 -0.18
C GLU A 144 0.62 -7.41 1.31
N VAL A 145 0.01 -8.26 2.15
CA VAL A 145 0.32 -8.34 3.58
C VAL A 145 1.76 -8.79 3.80
N SER A 146 2.25 -9.78 3.04
CA SER A 146 3.60 -10.33 3.21
C SER A 146 4.71 -9.33 2.87
N LYS A 147 4.40 -8.25 2.13
CA LYS A 147 5.33 -7.16 1.82
C LYS A 147 5.42 -6.11 2.91
N ARG A 148 4.51 -6.10 3.90
CA ARG A 148 4.41 -5.04 4.92
C ARG A 148 4.85 -5.58 6.27
N SER A 149 6.15 -5.55 6.53
CA SER A 149 6.73 -6.17 7.72
C SER A 149 6.17 -5.60 9.03
N ASP A 150 5.90 -4.29 9.10
CA ASP A 150 5.31 -3.69 10.32
C ASP A 150 3.86 -4.12 10.52
N LEU A 151 3.08 -4.26 9.45
CA LEU A 151 1.73 -4.78 9.52
C LEU A 151 1.72 -6.24 9.98
N LEU A 152 2.56 -7.09 9.38
CA LEU A 152 2.70 -8.49 9.77
C LEU A 152 3.07 -8.62 11.25
N ARG A 153 4.03 -7.82 11.73
CA ARG A 153 4.44 -7.80 13.14
C ARG A 153 3.29 -7.38 14.07
N LYS A 154 2.48 -6.39 13.68
CA LYS A 154 1.28 -6.00 14.44
C LYS A 154 0.24 -7.13 14.46
N MET A 155 0.03 -7.80 13.33
CA MET A 155 -0.94 -8.91 13.22
C MET A 155 -0.55 -10.10 14.09
N ASP A 156 0.75 -10.39 14.21
CA ASP A 156 1.31 -11.46 15.03
C ASP A 156 1.14 -11.15 16.53
N ASN A 157 1.45 -9.93 16.96
CA ASN A 157 1.55 -9.61 18.39
C ASN A 157 0.25 -9.10 19.04
N LEU A 158 -0.66 -8.47 18.30
CA LEU A 158 -1.76 -7.69 18.91
C LEU A 158 -2.79 -8.52 19.69
N ALA A 159 -2.93 -9.81 19.37
CA ALA A 159 -3.84 -10.71 20.09
C ALA A 159 -3.28 -12.13 20.25
N SER A 160 -1.97 -12.30 20.05
CA SER A 160 -1.27 -13.59 20.20
C SER A 160 -0.11 -13.46 21.18
N GLN A 161 0.57 -14.58 21.45
CA GLN A 161 1.85 -14.50 22.14
C GLN A 161 2.86 -13.85 21.20
N ASP A 162 3.68 -12.94 21.71
CA ASP A 162 4.64 -12.19 20.89
C ASP A 162 5.49 -13.13 20.03
N SER A 163 5.46 -12.91 18.72
CA SER A 163 6.25 -13.64 17.72
C SER A 163 6.03 -15.16 17.69
N ASP A 164 4.81 -15.62 18.02
CA ASP A 164 4.46 -17.04 17.91
C ASP A 164 4.22 -17.50 16.45
N GLY A 165 4.16 -16.55 15.50
CA GLY A 165 3.97 -16.82 14.08
C GLY A 165 2.51 -17.04 13.69
N TRP A 166 1.57 -16.71 14.57
CA TRP A 166 0.14 -16.92 14.40
C TRP A 166 -0.66 -15.63 14.45
N ILE A 167 -1.35 -15.35 13.36
CA ILE A 167 -2.28 -14.23 13.28
C ILE A 167 -3.67 -14.72 13.71
N ARG A 168 -4.15 -14.20 14.84
CA ARG A 168 -5.51 -14.49 15.32
C ARG A 168 -6.56 -13.67 14.59
N LYS A 169 -7.75 -14.23 14.36
CA LYS A 169 -8.90 -13.48 13.78
C LYS A 169 -9.20 -12.19 14.55
N GLN A 170 -8.99 -12.22 15.87
CA GLN A 170 -9.19 -11.05 16.74
C GLN A 170 -8.18 -9.92 16.47
N ALA A 171 -6.91 -10.24 16.17
CA ALA A 171 -5.91 -9.21 15.83
C ALA A 171 -6.34 -8.43 14.58
N LEU A 172 -6.85 -9.14 13.56
CA LEU A 172 -7.35 -8.50 12.34
C LEU A 172 -8.59 -7.63 12.57
N ARG A 173 -9.50 -8.03 13.47
CA ARG A 173 -10.62 -7.17 13.88
C ARG A 173 -10.10 -5.88 14.47
N LEU A 174 -9.22 -5.96 15.48
CA LEU A 174 -8.65 -4.79 16.15
C LEU A 174 -7.89 -3.86 15.18
N LEU A 175 -7.19 -4.42 14.19
CA LEU A 175 -6.45 -3.63 13.20
C LEU A 175 -7.33 -3.03 12.10
N SER A 176 -8.57 -3.51 11.92
CA SER A 176 -9.47 -3.03 10.86
C SER A 176 -10.45 -1.94 11.33
N HIS A 177 -10.45 -1.62 12.63
CA HIS A 177 -11.28 -0.59 13.25
C HIS A 177 -10.63 0.79 13.26
#